data_AF-Q9RTN8-F1
#
_entry.id   AF-Q9RTN8-F1
#
_cell.length_a   1.000
_cell.length_b   1.000
_cell.length_c   1.000
_cell.angle_alpha   90.00
_cell.angle_beta   90.00
_cell.angle_gamma   90.00
#
_symmetry.space_group_name_H-M   'P 1'
#
loop_
_entity.id
_entity.type
_entity.pdbx_description
1 polymer ?
#
loop_
_entity_poly.entity_id
_entity_poly.type
_entity_poly.pdbx_seq_one_letter_code
_entity_poly.pdbx_strand_id
1 'polypeptide(L)'
;MLGCPTPMTDLDLPFPVALAPHEQQRLDDLEQTVEGGLRDFQRTGQALSEIRDNELYRATHDSFEAYLQDRWGFGVRQADRLIDAAQVAKQLEPLGISPRHEAQARSFRPAARIVEELEPEQQRLVARLVEERRESESDDLAPWEERAAPELRITANVVRKLGPDATVYHPESGAEVELGTLSPPQRYEVIREHVNQKAQAYHEKQAAKAQEPPRERVNWADWFIAYAAEHLDGEQQLELVIEQGPGGEPRAVARVMSKATGEILARGEPSDDLKKAVLTLRGAVSG
;
A
#
# COMPACT_ATOMS: atom_id res chain seq x y z
N MET A 1 -70.36 -9.66 -25.76
CA MET A 1 -68.94 -9.31 -25.93
C MET A 1 -68.30 -9.27 -24.55
N LEU A 2 -67.71 -10.39 -24.13
CA LEU A 2 -67.01 -10.52 -22.85
C LEU A 2 -65.51 -10.46 -23.17
N GLY A 3 -64.83 -9.41 -22.71
CA GLY A 3 -63.38 -9.27 -22.85
C GLY A 3 -62.68 -10.30 -21.97
N CYS A 4 -61.78 -11.07 -22.57
CA CYS A 4 -60.86 -11.93 -21.83
C CYS A 4 -59.86 -11.04 -21.08
N PRO A 5 -59.55 -11.31 -19.80
CA PRO A 5 -58.46 -10.63 -19.13
C PRO A 5 -57.14 -11.16 -19.71
N THR A 6 -56.26 -10.25 -20.10
CA THR A 6 -54.87 -10.56 -20.44
C THR A 6 -54.17 -11.21 -19.25
N PRO A 7 -53.34 -12.25 -19.44
CA PRO A 7 -52.50 -12.77 -18.37
C PRO A 7 -51.49 -11.69 -17.99
N MET A 8 -51.45 -11.31 -16.70
CA MET A 8 -50.36 -10.50 -16.17
C MET A 8 -49.08 -11.33 -16.29
N THR A 9 -48.15 -10.86 -17.11
CA THR A 9 -46.79 -11.37 -17.20
C THR A 9 -46.08 -11.16 -15.86
N ASP A 10 -45.25 -12.12 -15.46
CA ASP A 10 -44.43 -12.20 -14.23
C ASP A 10 -43.40 -11.05 -14.06
N LEU A 11 -43.56 -9.93 -14.77
CA LEU A 11 -42.55 -8.90 -14.99
C LEU A 11 -42.82 -7.58 -14.24
N ASP A 12 -43.62 -7.62 -13.17
CA ASP A 12 -44.04 -6.40 -12.45
C ASP A 12 -44.17 -6.59 -10.93
N LEU A 13 -43.27 -7.38 -10.32
CA LEU A 13 -43.17 -7.50 -8.85
C LEU A 13 -42.01 -6.66 -8.31
N PRO A 14 -42.27 -5.43 -7.78
CA PRO A 14 -41.32 -4.71 -6.96
C PRO A 14 -41.43 -5.24 -5.52
N PHE A 15 -40.78 -6.36 -5.22
CA PHE A 15 -40.59 -6.82 -3.84
C PHE A 15 -39.13 -7.25 -3.65
N PRO A 16 -38.50 -6.91 -2.51
CA PRO A 16 -37.18 -7.45 -2.18
C PRO A 16 -37.27 -8.97 -2.22
N VAL A 17 -36.37 -9.60 -2.99
CA VAL A 17 -36.33 -11.06 -3.14
C VAL A 17 -36.05 -11.64 -1.75
N ALA A 18 -37.10 -12.15 -1.11
CA ALA A 18 -37.00 -12.71 0.23
C ALA A 18 -35.94 -13.82 0.25
N LEU A 19 -35.12 -13.85 1.30
CA LEU A 19 -34.12 -14.89 1.50
C LEU A 19 -34.80 -16.25 1.67
N ALA A 20 -34.24 -17.29 1.07
CA ALA A 20 -34.65 -18.64 1.40
C ALA A 20 -34.33 -18.96 2.87
N PRO A 21 -35.04 -19.88 3.54
CA PRO A 21 -34.84 -20.15 4.97
C PRO A 21 -33.40 -20.50 5.35
N HIS A 22 -32.66 -21.18 4.46
CA HIS A 22 -31.26 -21.53 4.68
C HIS A 22 -30.32 -20.30 4.56
N GLU A 23 -30.64 -19.35 3.68
CA GLU A 23 -29.89 -18.11 3.53
C GLU A 23 -30.13 -17.19 4.73
N GLN A 24 -31.36 -17.13 5.25
CA GLN A 24 -31.66 -16.40 6.48
C GLN A 24 -30.90 -16.98 7.67
N GLN A 25 -30.93 -18.31 7.85
CA GLN A 25 -30.15 -18.96 8.90
C GLN A 25 -28.65 -18.69 8.75
N ARG A 26 -28.14 -18.71 7.51
CA ARG A 26 -26.74 -18.41 7.25
C ARG A 26 -26.41 -16.95 7.56
N LEU A 27 -27.27 -16.01 7.19
CA LEU A 27 -27.12 -14.60 7.54
C LEU A 27 -27.07 -14.42 9.06
N ASP A 28 -27.98 -15.06 9.80
CA ASP A 28 -28.02 -14.96 11.26
C ASP A 28 -26.71 -15.46 11.90
N ASP A 29 -26.17 -16.59 11.42
CA ASP A 29 -24.88 -17.14 11.90
C ASP A 29 -23.70 -16.21 11.57
N LEU A 30 -23.70 -15.60 10.38
CA LEU A 30 -22.68 -14.66 9.94
C LEU A 30 -22.75 -13.36 10.74
N GLU A 31 -23.95 -12.84 11.00
CA GLU A 31 -24.16 -11.64 11.83
C GLU A 31 -23.67 -11.85 13.27
N GLN A 32 -23.91 -13.01 13.87
CA GLN A 32 -23.35 -13.37 15.18
C GLN A 32 -21.81 -13.36 15.16
N THR A 33 -21.21 -13.81 14.05
CA THR A 33 -19.75 -13.78 13.88
C THR A 33 -19.22 -12.35 13.77
N VAL A 34 -19.94 -11.47 13.05
CA VAL A 34 -19.57 -10.05 12.93
C VAL A 34 -19.76 -9.30 14.25
N GLU A 35 -20.78 -9.66 15.04
CA GLU A 35 -21.00 -9.10 16.39
C GLU A 35 -19.84 -9.41 17.35
N GLY A 36 -19.16 -10.56 17.16
CA GLY A 36 -17.90 -10.87 17.84
C GLY A 36 -16.76 -9.85 17.58
N GLY A 37 -16.86 -9.10 16.49
CA GLY A 37 -16.11 -7.88 16.20
C GLY A 37 -14.59 -8.07 16.02
N LEU A 38 -13.86 -6.96 16.24
CA LEU A 38 -12.42 -6.84 15.95
C LEU A 38 -11.50 -7.80 16.72
N ARG A 39 -12.01 -8.48 17.76
CA ARG A 39 -11.23 -9.50 18.48
C ARG A 39 -10.87 -10.69 17.59
N ASP A 40 -11.69 -10.96 16.58
CA ASP A 40 -11.43 -11.97 15.56
C ASP A 40 -11.67 -11.39 14.17
N PHE A 41 -10.82 -10.42 13.79
CA PHE A 41 -10.91 -9.73 12.51
C PHE A 41 -10.91 -10.70 11.31
N GLN A 42 -10.30 -11.88 11.45
CA GLN A 42 -10.23 -12.90 10.41
C GLN A 42 -11.64 -13.47 10.14
N ARG A 43 -12.33 -13.94 11.19
CA ARG A 43 -13.70 -14.46 11.04
C ARG A 43 -14.68 -13.37 10.67
N THR A 44 -14.55 -12.17 11.25
CA THR A 44 -15.40 -11.03 10.91
C THR A 44 -15.24 -10.64 9.43
N GLY A 45 -14.02 -10.53 8.91
CA GLY A 45 -13.78 -10.20 7.51
C GLY A 45 -14.29 -11.27 6.54
N GLN A 46 -14.12 -12.56 6.89
CA GLN A 46 -14.70 -13.66 6.11
C GLN A 46 -16.22 -13.60 6.08
N ALA A 47 -16.86 -13.36 7.23
CA ALA A 47 -18.30 -13.25 7.33
C ALA A 47 -18.86 -12.06 6.53
N LEU A 48 -18.21 -10.90 6.63
CA LEU A 48 -18.57 -9.73 5.83
C LEU A 48 -18.40 -9.97 4.32
N SER A 49 -17.35 -10.67 3.90
CA SER A 49 -17.19 -11.07 2.49
C SER A 49 -18.33 -11.97 2.05
N GLU A 50 -18.69 -12.97 2.85
CA GLU A 50 -19.75 -13.91 2.49
C GLU A 50 -21.13 -13.25 2.43
N ILE A 51 -21.44 -12.32 3.35
CA ILE A 51 -22.68 -11.53 3.30
C ILE A 51 -22.72 -10.67 2.04
N ARG A 52 -21.59 -10.05 1.67
CA ARG A 52 -21.49 -9.20 0.49
C ARG A 52 -21.62 -10.01 -0.80
N ASP A 53 -20.82 -11.06 -0.94
CA ASP A 53 -20.64 -11.80 -2.19
C ASP A 53 -21.88 -12.65 -2.52
N ASN A 54 -22.67 -13.06 -1.53
CA ASN A 54 -23.97 -13.74 -1.71
C ASN A 54 -25.18 -12.81 -1.57
N GLU A 55 -24.95 -11.50 -1.46
CA GLU A 55 -26.01 -10.48 -1.30
C GLU A 55 -27.04 -10.84 -0.21
N LEU A 56 -26.59 -11.39 0.92
CA LEU A 56 -27.51 -11.85 1.97
C LEU A 56 -28.27 -10.71 2.64
N TYR A 57 -27.83 -9.46 2.46
CA TYR A 57 -28.52 -8.27 2.96
C TYR A 57 -29.75 -7.84 2.14
N ARG A 58 -29.95 -8.40 0.93
CA ARG A 58 -30.94 -7.93 -0.06
C ARG A 58 -32.40 -7.97 0.39
N ALA A 59 -32.74 -8.78 1.40
CA ALA A 59 -34.10 -8.84 1.92
C ALA A 59 -34.49 -7.61 2.75
N THR A 60 -33.51 -6.89 3.32
CA THR A 60 -33.74 -5.75 4.21
C THR A 60 -33.13 -4.45 3.71
N HIS A 61 -32.13 -4.52 2.85
CA HIS A 61 -31.38 -3.35 2.39
C HIS A 61 -31.10 -3.41 0.88
N ASP A 62 -31.20 -2.26 0.22
CA ASP A 62 -30.94 -2.14 -1.23
C ASP A 62 -29.44 -2.16 -1.57
N SER A 63 -28.56 -1.98 -0.58
CA SER A 63 -27.11 -1.99 -0.78
C SER A 63 -26.36 -2.51 0.45
N PHE A 64 -25.17 -3.06 0.21
CA PHE A 64 -24.29 -3.50 1.29
C PHE A 64 -23.90 -2.33 2.20
N GLU A 65 -23.73 -1.12 1.66
CA GLU A 65 -23.43 0.07 2.46
C GLU A 65 -24.56 0.43 3.43
N ALA A 66 -25.80 0.43 2.97
CA ALA A 66 -26.96 0.70 3.82
C ALA A 66 -27.07 -0.33 4.94
N TYR A 67 -26.86 -1.61 4.60
CA TYR A 67 -26.82 -2.71 5.56
C TYR A 67 -25.72 -2.55 6.61
N LEU A 68 -24.48 -2.23 6.20
CA LEU A 68 -23.38 -2.04 7.14
C LEU A 68 -23.63 -0.90 8.12
N GLN A 69 -24.18 0.21 7.60
CA GLN A 69 -24.47 1.41 8.38
C GLN A 69 -25.59 1.18 9.39
N ASP A 70 -26.65 0.48 9.01
CA ASP A 70 -27.79 0.16 9.89
C ASP A 70 -27.40 -0.86 10.98
N ARG A 71 -26.73 -1.97 10.60
CA ARG A 71 -26.43 -3.07 11.53
C ARG A 71 -25.24 -2.80 12.45
N TRP A 72 -24.20 -2.13 11.97
CA TRP A 72 -22.94 -1.98 12.73
C TRP A 72 -22.42 -0.54 12.83
N GLY A 73 -23.07 0.43 12.17
CA GLY A 73 -22.71 1.84 12.28
C GLY A 73 -21.38 2.22 11.62
N PHE A 74 -20.83 1.37 10.73
CA PHE A 74 -19.64 1.69 9.96
C PHE A 74 -19.87 1.57 8.46
N GLY A 75 -19.10 2.34 7.68
CA GLY A 75 -19.20 2.34 6.22
C GLY A 75 -18.34 1.28 5.52
N VAL A 76 -18.53 1.17 4.20
CA VAL A 76 -17.86 0.19 3.32
C VAL A 76 -16.34 0.18 3.46
N ARG A 77 -15.69 1.34 3.64
CA ARG A 77 -14.23 1.43 3.83
C ARG A 77 -13.71 0.66 5.04
N GLN A 78 -14.52 0.51 6.09
CA GLN A 78 -14.14 -0.29 7.25
C GLN A 78 -14.39 -1.77 7.00
N ALA A 79 -15.50 -2.14 6.37
CA ALA A 79 -15.74 -3.51 5.90
C ALA A 79 -14.62 -4.01 4.98
N ASP A 80 -14.28 -3.25 3.94
CA ASP A 80 -13.27 -3.62 2.96
C ASP A 80 -11.90 -3.83 3.61
N ARG A 81 -11.55 -3.03 4.64
CA ARG A 81 -10.34 -3.23 5.41
C ARG A 81 -10.32 -4.58 6.15
N LEU A 82 -11.43 -4.96 6.77
CA LEU A 82 -11.57 -6.25 7.46
C LEU A 82 -11.57 -7.42 6.47
N ILE A 83 -12.29 -7.28 5.36
CA ILE A 83 -12.33 -8.28 4.28
C ILE A 83 -10.92 -8.48 3.70
N ASP A 84 -10.23 -7.40 3.31
CA ASP A 84 -8.86 -7.44 2.80
C ASP A 84 -7.92 -8.10 3.82
N ALA A 85 -8.01 -7.72 5.09
CA ALA A 85 -7.18 -8.28 6.16
C ALA A 85 -7.42 -9.79 6.35
N ALA A 86 -8.68 -10.22 6.34
CA ALA A 86 -9.05 -11.62 6.46
C ALA A 86 -8.59 -12.45 5.24
N GLN A 87 -8.69 -11.88 4.03
CA GLN A 87 -8.17 -12.52 2.82
C GLN A 87 -6.64 -12.67 2.88
N VAL A 88 -5.92 -11.64 3.32
CA VAL A 88 -4.46 -11.74 3.51
C VAL A 88 -4.11 -12.81 4.54
N ALA A 89 -4.80 -12.87 5.67
CA ALA A 89 -4.56 -13.91 6.67
C ALA A 89 -4.77 -15.32 6.08
N LYS A 90 -5.85 -15.53 5.31
CA LYS A 90 -6.14 -16.80 4.63
C LYS A 90 -5.04 -17.19 3.62
N GLN A 91 -4.54 -16.22 2.85
CA GLN A 91 -3.45 -16.46 1.88
C GLN A 91 -2.12 -16.85 2.54
N LEU A 92 -1.92 -16.45 3.80
CA LEU A 92 -0.70 -16.70 4.56
C LEU A 92 -0.79 -17.93 5.47
N GLU A 93 -1.98 -18.49 5.66
CA GLU A 93 -2.23 -19.71 6.42
C GLU A 93 -1.35 -20.89 5.97
N PRO A 94 -1.15 -21.17 4.67
CA PRO A 94 -0.26 -22.25 4.23
C PRO A 94 1.21 -22.08 4.65
N LEU A 95 1.61 -20.85 5.00
CA LEU A 95 2.95 -20.52 5.46
C LEU A 95 3.09 -20.59 6.99
N GLY A 96 2.02 -20.93 7.73
CA GLY A 96 2.03 -20.89 9.20
C GLY A 96 2.12 -19.46 9.75
N ILE A 97 1.70 -18.46 8.97
CA ILE A 97 1.74 -17.06 9.37
C ILE A 97 0.32 -16.61 9.69
N SER A 98 0.04 -16.40 10.98
CA SER A 98 -1.23 -15.84 11.45
C SER A 98 -1.01 -14.40 11.94
N PRO A 99 -1.52 -13.38 11.22
CA PRO A 99 -1.46 -12.01 11.69
C PRO A 99 -2.31 -11.84 12.96
N ARG A 100 -1.75 -11.15 13.96
CA ARG A 100 -2.36 -10.94 15.27
C ARG A 100 -3.51 -9.93 15.26
N HIS A 101 -3.46 -8.97 14.34
CA HIS A 101 -4.45 -7.90 14.23
C HIS A 101 -4.61 -7.45 12.77
N GLU A 102 -5.72 -6.78 12.49
CA GLU A 102 -6.11 -6.26 11.17
C GLU A 102 -5.00 -5.42 10.51
N ALA A 103 -4.37 -4.52 11.27
CA ALA A 103 -3.32 -3.64 10.74
C ALA A 103 -2.09 -4.43 10.29
N GLN A 104 -1.74 -5.48 11.04
CA GLN A 104 -0.62 -6.37 10.69
C GLN A 104 -0.95 -7.20 9.46
N ALA A 105 -2.17 -7.73 9.34
CA ALA A 105 -2.59 -8.44 8.13
C ALA A 105 -2.46 -7.54 6.89
N ARG A 106 -2.91 -6.28 6.97
CA ARG A 106 -2.76 -5.33 5.86
C ARG A 106 -1.32 -5.04 5.48
N SER A 107 -0.39 -4.99 6.45
CA SER A 107 1.03 -4.75 6.13
C SER A 107 1.64 -5.91 5.32
N PHE A 108 1.10 -7.13 5.46
CA PHE A 108 1.50 -8.30 4.66
C PHE A 108 0.91 -8.34 3.25
N ARG A 109 -0.05 -7.47 2.89
CA ARG A 109 -0.73 -7.50 1.57
C ARG A 109 0.22 -7.61 0.37
N PRO A 110 1.34 -6.87 0.30
CA PRO A 110 2.27 -7.01 -0.81
C PRO A 110 2.95 -8.39 -0.86
N ALA A 111 3.18 -9.03 0.28
CA ALA A 111 3.74 -10.37 0.34
C ALA A 111 2.70 -11.42 -0.05
N ALA A 112 1.48 -11.30 0.46
CA ALA A 112 0.39 -12.25 0.18
C ALA A 112 0.08 -12.37 -1.31
N ARG A 113 0.08 -11.25 -2.05
CA ARG A 113 -0.05 -11.24 -3.52
C ARG A 113 1.03 -12.06 -4.22
N ILE A 114 2.27 -12.00 -3.73
CA ILE A 114 3.38 -12.74 -4.33
C ILE A 114 3.21 -14.23 -4.02
N VAL A 115 2.86 -14.56 -2.77
CA VAL A 115 2.64 -15.94 -2.32
C VAL A 115 1.51 -16.62 -3.10
N GLU A 116 0.45 -15.89 -3.41
CA GLU A 116 -0.67 -16.37 -4.25
C GLU A 116 -0.23 -16.75 -5.67
N GLU A 117 0.79 -16.08 -6.22
CA GLU A 117 1.38 -16.38 -7.53
C GLU A 117 2.40 -17.53 -7.50
N LEU A 118 2.82 -18.00 -6.32
CA LEU A 118 3.82 -19.05 -6.19
C LEU A 118 3.23 -20.45 -6.36
N GLU A 119 4.02 -21.35 -6.93
CA GLU A 119 3.70 -22.77 -6.95
C GLU A 119 3.68 -23.37 -5.52
N PRO A 120 2.92 -24.44 -5.26
CA PRO A 120 2.84 -25.04 -3.91
C PRO A 120 4.20 -25.43 -3.31
N GLU A 121 5.15 -25.87 -4.15
CA GLU A 121 6.51 -26.16 -3.69
C GLU A 121 7.29 -24.92 -3.27
N GLN A 122 7.12 -23.81 -4.00
CA GLN A 122 7.70 -22.52 -3.68
C GLN A 122 7.10 -21.95 -2.39
N GLN A 123 5.79 -22.09 -2.19
CA GLN A 123 5.14 -21.69 -0.94
C GLN A 123 5.70 -22.46 0.27
N ARG A 124 5.88 -23.79 0.16
CA ARG A 124 6.51 -24.59 1.22
C ARG A 124 7.94 -24.16 1.51
N LEU A 125 8.69 -23.79 0.47
CA LEU A 125 10.04 -23.27 0.63
C LEU A 125 10.06 -21.93 1.36
N VAL A 126 9.16 -21.00 1.00
CA VAL A 126 8.97 -19.74 1.74
C VAL A 126 8.63 -20.02 3.19
N ALA A 127 7.67 -20.92 3.47
CA ALA A 127 7.27 -21.29 4.82
C ALA A 127 8.46 -21.77 5.66
N ARG A 128 9.27 -22.69 5.09
CA ARG A 128 10.46 -23.22 5.75
C ARG A 128 11.50 -22.14 6.06
N LEU A 129 11.75 -21.23 5.12
CA LEU A 129 12.71 -20.12 5.29
C LEU A 129 12.24 -19.07 6.31
N VAL A 130 10.94 -18.89 6.46
CA VAL A 130 10.33 -18.02 7.47
C VAL A 130 10.44 -18.67 8.85
N GLU A 131 10.16 -19.96 8.95
CA GLU A 131 10.20 -20.70 10.22
C GLU A 131 11.62 -20.81 10.77
N GLU A 132 12.62 -21.19 9.96
CA GLU A 132 14.04 -21.25 10.40
C GLU A 132 14.50 -19.90 10.95
N ARG A 133 14.05 -18.78 10.35
CA ARG A 133 14.39 -17.45 10.83
C ARG A 133 13.72 -17.13 12.15
N ARG A 134 12.43 -17.47 12.31
CA ARG A 134 11.72 -17.32 13.58
C ARG A 134 12.40 -18.09 14.71
N GLU A 135 12.90 -19.29 14.45
CA GLU A 135 13.65 -20.07 15.44
C GLU A 135 15.00 -19.43 15.79
N SER A 136 15.64 -18.74 14.83
CA SER A 136 16.92 -18.04 15.05
C SER A 136 16.76 -16.67 15.74
N GLU A 137 15.60 -16.05 15.59
CA GLU A 137 15.23 -14.80 16.24
C GLU A 137 14.88 -15.10 17.71
N SER A 138 15.86 -14.91 18.61
CA SER A 138 15.73 -15.08 20.08
C SER A 138 14.40 -14.58 20.64
N ASP A 139 13.89 -15.26 21.69
CA ASP A 139 12.77 -14.89 22.58
C ASP A 139 12.85 -13.44 23.14
N ASP A 140 13.98 -12.75 22.93
CA ASP A 140 14.23 -11.36 23.35
C ASP A 140 13.61 -10.28 22.42
N LEU A 141 13.13 -10.66 21.23
CA LEU A 141 12.41 -9.68 20.38
C LEU A 141 11.05 -9.39 21.00
N ALA A 142 10.81 -8.11 21.29
CA ALA A 142 9.55 -7.69 21.83
C ALA A 142 8.40 -8.11 20.89
N PRO A 143 7.31 -8.71 21.41
CA PRO A 143 6.23 -9.28 20.57
C PRO A 143 5.59 -8.31 19.56
N TRP A 144 5.86 -7.00 19.68
CA TRP A 144 5.33 -5.94 18.82
C TRP A 144 6.33 -5.42 17.76
N GLU A 145 7.54 -5.96 17.66
CA GLU A 145 8.45 -5.58 16.58
C GLU A 145 7.98 -6.16 15.23
N GLU A 146 7.39 -5.30 14.39
CA GLU A 146 6.82 -5.66 13.08
C GLU A 146 7.91 -5.85 11.99
N ARG A 147 8.82 -6.81 12.17
CA ARG A 147 9.85 -7.15 11.16
C ARG A 147 9.35 -8.10 10.07
N ALA A 148 8.29 -8.86 10.36
CA ALA A 148 7.85 -9.96 9.52
C ALA A 148 7.39 -9.55 8.11
N ALA A 149 6.77 -8.37 7.92
CA ALA A 149 6.13 -8.06 6.64
C ALA A 149 7.11 -7.72 5.51
N PRO A 150 8.10 -6.83 5.72
CA PRO A 150 9.15 -6.61 4.73
C PRO A 150 9.94 -7.88 4.41
N GLU A 151 10.26 -8.68 5.43
CA GLU A 151 11.07 -9.89 5.26
C GLU A 151 10.34 -11.01 4.54
N LEU A 152 9.06 -11.25 4.86
CA LEU A 152 8.22 -12.20 4.12
C LEU A 152 8.15 -11.80 2.65
N ARG A 153 7.98 -10.51 2.36
CA ARG A 153 7.98 -9.99 0.99
C ARG A 153 9.33 -10.19 0.31
N ILE A 154 10.45 -10.02 1.02
CA ILE A 154 11.79 -10.28 0.47
C ILE A 154 11.93 -11.77 0.14
N THR A 155 11.59 -12.64 1.08
CA THR A 155 11.65 -14.11 0.94
C THR A 155 10.84 -14.58 -0.26
N ALA A 156 9.56 -14.18 -0.34
CA ALA A 156 8.68 -14.54 -1.45
C ALA A 156 9.22 -14.04 -2.81
N ASN A 157 9.78 -12.82 -2.86
CA ASN A 157 10.37 -12.30 -4.10
C ASN A 157 11.63 -13.07 -4.53
N VAL A 158 12.48 -13.46 -3.59
CA VAL A 158 13.68 -14.25 -3.89
C VAL A 158 13.28 -15.62 -4.43
N VAL A 159 12.36 -16.32 -3.75
CA VAL A 159 11.87 -17.63 -4.19
C VAL A 159 11.20 -17.55 -5.57
N ARG A 160 10.40 -16.52 -5.83
CA ARG A 160 9.78 -16.30 -7.15
C ARG A 160 10.82 -16.11 -8.25
N LYS A 161 11.90 -15.37 -7.97
CA LYS A 161 12.95 -15.04 -8.95
C LYS A 161 13.92 -16.20 -9.17
N LEU A 162 14.23 -16.95 -8.12
CA LEU A 162 15.10 -18.12 -8.17
C LEU A 162 14.28 -19.36 -8.52
N GLY A 163 13.71 -19.35 -9.73
CA GLY A 163 13.11 -20.53 -10.34
C GLY A 163 14.16 -21.53 -10.84
N PRO A 164 13.75 -22.69 -11.35
CA PRO A 164 14.66 -23.74 -11.83
C PRO A 164 15.69 -23.25 -12.86
N ASP A 165 15.30 -22.33 -13.74
CA ASP A 165 16.16 -21.83 -14.83
C ASP A 165 17.05 -20.65 -14.41
N ALA A 166 17.02 -20.25 -13.13
CA ALA A 166 17.83 -19.14 -12.64
C ALA A 166 19.31 -19.53 -12.60
N THR A 167 20.17 -18.72 -13.22
CA THR A 167 21.63 -18.87 -13.12
C THR A 167 22.11 -18.45 -11.73
N VAL A 168 22.79 -19.35 -11.04
CA VAL A 168 23.34 -19.17 -9.69
C VAL A 168 24.76 -19.73 -9.60
N TYR A 169 25.48 -19.36 -8.54
CA TYR A 169 26.77 -19.97 -8.23
C TYR A 169 26.58 -21.25 -7.42
N HIS A 170 27.19 -22.35 -7.86
CA HIS A 170 27.21 -23.60 -7.13
C HIS A 170 27.90 -23.39 -5.77
N PRO A 171 27.30 -23.82 -4.63
CA PRO A 171 27.78 -23.46 -3.30
C PRO A 171 29.18 -23.99 -2.97
N GLU A 172 29.57 -25.14 -3.51
CA GLU A 172 30.89 -25.74 -3.26
C GLU A 172 31.95 -25.39 -4.32
N SER A 173 31.61 -25.51 -5.62
CA SER A 173 32.57 -25.31 -6.71
C SER A 173 32.70 -23.86 -7.17
N GLY A 174 31.73 -22.99 -6.85
CA GLY A 174 31.67 -21.61 -7.33
C GLY A 174 31.40 -21.47 -8.83
N ALA A 175 31.08 -22.54 -9.55
CA ALA A 175 30.73 -22.48 -10.97
C ALA A 175 29.32 -21.91 -11.19
N GLU A 176 29.11 -21.21 -12.30
CA GLU A 176 27.77 -20.79 -12.73
C GLU A 176 26.98 -22.00 -13.25
N VAL A 177 25.82 -22.24 -12.64
CA VAL A 177 24.93 -23.35 -12.97
C VAL A 177 23.47 -22.90 -12.91
N GLU A 178 22.57 -23.60 -13.60
CA GLU A 178 21.13 -23.41 -13.42
C GLU A 178 20.70 -24.01 -12.08
N LEU A 179 19.88 -23.27 -11.32
CA LEU A 179 19.43 -23.67 -9.99
C LEU A 179 18.78 -25.06 -9.99
N GLY A 180 18.03 -25.41 -11.03
CA GLY A 180 17.36 -26.71 -11.19
C GLY A 180 18.31 -27.90 -11.27
N THR A 181 19.58 -27.69 -11.62
CA THR A 181 20.60 -28.75 -11.68
C THR A 181 21.18 -29.11 -10.32
N LEU A 182 20.99 -28.25 -9.31
CA LEU A 182 21.47 -28.46 -7.96
C LEU A 182 20.59 -29.47 -7.19
N SER A 183 21.21 -30.21 -6.28
CA SER A 183 20.48 -31.07 -5.35
C SER A 183 19.51 -30.25 -4.48
N PRO A 184 18.42 -30.83 -3.94
CA PRO A 184 17.49 -30.10 -3.09
C PRO A 184 18.15 -29.37 -1.90
N PRO A 185 19.12 -29.95 -1.18
CA PRO A 185 19.86 -29.24 -0.13
C PRO A 185 20.67 -28.04 -0.67
N GLN A 186 21.34 -28.19 -1.80
CA GLN A 186 22.12 -27.11 -2.41
C GLN A 186 21.22 -25.97 -2.91
N ARG A 187 20.08 -26.29 -3.54
CA ARG A 187 19.07 -25.29 -3.92
C ARG A 187 18.58 -24.50 -2.72
N TYR A 188 18.28 -25.21 -1.63
CA TYR A 188 17.85 -24.59 -0.37
C TYR A 188 18.90 -23.60 0.15
N GLU A 189 20.16 -24.02 0.25
CA GLU A 189 21.25 -23.17 0.73
C GLU A 189 21.44 -21.92 -0.14
N VAL A 190 21.44 -22.08 -1.46
CA VAL A 190 21.57 -20.94 -2.39
C VAL A 190 20.43 -19.93 -2.18
N ILE A 191 19.19 -20.40 -2.10
CA ILE A 191 18.03 -19.53 -1.91
C ILE A 191 18.07 -18.86 -0.54
N ARG A 192 18.39 -19.62 0.52
CA ARG A 192 18.51 -19.13 1.89
C ARG A 192 19.53 -17.99 1.98
N GLU A 193 20.70 -18.17 1.36
CA GLU A 193 21.75 -17.16 1.34
C GLU A 193 21.32 -15.89 0.61
N HIS A 194 20.64 -16.02 -0.53
CA HIS A 194 20.08 -14.85 -1.24
C HIS A 194 19.04 -14.11 -0.40
N VAL A 195 18.19 -14.84 0.34
CA VAL A 195 17.23 -14.22 1.26
C VAL A 195 17.95 -13.46 2.37
N ASN A 196 18.95 -14.08 3.00
CA ASN A 196 19.74 -13.46 4.07
C ASN A 196 20.42 -12.17 3.60
N GLN A 197 21.11 -12.21 2.46
CA GLN A 197 21.77 -11.05 1.89
C GLN A 197 20.78 -9.91 1.57
N LYS A 198 19.61 -10.23 1.01
CA LYS A 198 18.59 -9.23 0.68
C LYS A 198 17.93 -8.65 1.94
N ALA A 199 17.69 -9.47 2.96
CA ALA A 199 17.16 -9.02 4.24
C ALA A 199 18.16 -8.10 4.96
N GLN A 200 19.43 -8.49 5.02
CA GLN A 200 20.48 -7.67 5.61
C GLN A 200 20.62 -6.32 4.90
N ALA A 201 20.70 -6.31 3.57
CA ALA A 201 20.78 -5.07 2.79
C ALA A 201 19.56 -4.16 2.99
N TYR A 202 18.37 -4.73 3.20
CA TYR A 202 17.17 -3.97 3.54
C TYR A 202 17.32 -3.30 4.91
N HIS A 203 17.75 -4.04 5.93
CA HIS A 203 17.94 -3.53 7.29
C HIS A 203 19.04 -2.47 7.37
N GLU A 204 20.17 -2.67 6.71
CA GLU A 204 21.24 -1.68 6.61
C GLU A 204 20.73 -0.37 5.99
N LYS A 205 19.92 -0.46 4.93
CA LYS A 205 19.32 0.72 4.30
C LYS A 205 18.33 1.43 5.23
N GLN A 206 17.54 0.70 6.00
CA GLN A 206 16.63 1.32 6.98
C GLN A 206 17.39 1.95 8.14
N ALA A 207 18.46 1.29 8.63
CA ALA A 207 19.31 1.83 9.68
C ALA A 207 20.01 3.11 9.23
N ALA A 208 20.55 3.14 8.02
CA ALA A 208 21.13 4.34 7.42
C ALA A 208 20.11 5.48 7.33
N LYS A 209 18.89 5.18 6.82
CA LYS A 209 17.81 6.17 6.73
C LYS A 209 17.35 6.69 8.10
N ALA A 210 17.35 5.85 9.13
CA ALA A 210 17.01 6.25 10.49
C ALA A 210 18.09 7.14 11.14
N GLN A 211 19.35 6.98 10.73
CA GLN A 211 20.48 7.80 11.19
C GLN A 211 20.66 9.10 10.38
N GLU A 212 20.07 9.21 9.19
CA GLU A 212 20.08 10.45 8.42
C GLU A 212 19.42 11.57 9.22
N PRO A 213 20.09 12.74 9.39
CA PRO A 213 19.47 13.87 10.04
C PRO A 213 18.20 14.27 9.27
N PRO A 214 17.12 14.68 9.97
CA PRO A 214 15.91 15.11 9.31
C PRO A 214 16.28 16.21 8.30
N ARG A 215 15.92 16.00 7.03
CA ARG A 215 16.10 17.03 6.01
C ARG A 215 15.48 18.32 6.53
N GLU A 216 16.27 19.38 6.57
CA GLU A 216 15.81 20.69 7.00
C GLU A 216 14.56 21.03 6.19
N ARG A 217 13.40 21.07 6.86
CA ARG A 217 12.18 21.59 6.28
C ARG A 217 12.39 23.10 6.19
N VAL A 218 13.02 23.54 5.10
CA VAL A 218 13.14 24.96 4.79
C VAL A 218 11.72 25.50 4.78
N ASN A 219 11.40 26.37 5.75
CA ASN A 219 10.17 27.15 5.67
C ASN A 219 10.40 28.15 4.53
N TRP A 220 9.97 27.77 3.35
CA TRP A 220 10.14 28.55 2.13
C TRP A 220 9.55 29.95 2.27
N ALA A 221 8.44 30.10 3.01
CA ALA A 221 7.86 31.41 3.28
C ALA A 221 8.81 32.31 4.07
N ASP A 222 9.39 31.80 5.16
CA ASP A 222 10.35 32.56 5.98
C ASP A 222 11.61 32.89 5.17
N TRP A 223 12.09 31.95 4.35
CA TRP A 223 13.24 32.17 3.50
C TRP A 223 12.99 33.27 2.44
N PHE A 224 11.82 33.28 1.78
CA PHE A 224 11.47 34.33 0.82
C PHE A 224 11.27 35.69 1.50
N ILE A 225 10.67 35.71 2.69
CA ILE A 225 10.52 36.95 3.48
C ILE A 225 11.88 37.52 3.85
N ALA A 226 12.81 36.68 4.32
CA ALA A 226 14.17 37.09 4.64
C ALA A 226 14.92 37.59 3.39
N TYR A 227 14.83 36.86 2.28
CA TYR A 227 15.43 37.27 1.01
C TYR A 227 14.92 38.65 0.57
N ALA A 228 13.60 38.87 0.61
CA ALA A 228 13.01 40.15 0.25
C ALA A 228 13.43 41.29 1.17
N ALA A 229 13.49 41.04 2.49
CA ALA A 229 13.94 42.05 3.46
C ALA A 229 15.40 42.47 3.26
N GLU A 230 16.26 41.55 2.81
CA GLU A 230 17.68 41.81 2.58
C GLU A 230 17.95 42.46 1.21
N HIS A 231 17.14 42.15 0.19
CA HIS A 231 17.46 42.46 -1.20
C HIS A 231 16.49 43.44 -1.91
N LEU A 232 15.36 43.81 -1.31
CA LEU A 232 14.38 44.70 -1.94
C LEU A 232 14.23 46.01 -1.15
N ASP A 233 14.00 47.10 -1.88
CA ASP A 233 13.61 48.38 -1.29
C ASP A 233 12.09 48.49 -1.05
N GLY A 234 11.66 49.59 -0.42
CA GLY A 234 10.24 49.83 -0.10
C GLY A 234 9.32 49.93 -1.32
N GLU A 235 9.86 50.28 -2.49
CA GLU A 235 9.13 50.46 -3.75
C GLU A 235 9.18 49.20 -4.64
N GLN A 236 9.86 48.15 -4.19
CA GLN A 236 9.99 46.89 -4.91
C GLN A 236 9.13 45.78 -4.28
N GLN A 237 8.67 44.85 -5.11
CA GLN A 237 8.05 43.60 -4.67
C GLN A 237 8.62 42.40 -5.43
N LEU A 238 8.72 41.25 -4.75
CA LEU A 238 9.14 39.99 -5.34
C LEU A 238 7.92 39.15 -5.68
N GLU A 239 7.79 38.75 -6.94
CA GLU A 239 6.77 37.84 -7.43
C GLU A 239 7.38 36.51 -7.86
N LEU A 240 6.72 35.42 -7.48
CA LEU A 240 7.00 34.08 -7.97
C LEU A 240 5.84 33.62 -8.85
N VAL A 241 6.14 33.41 -10.12
CA VAL A 241 5.15 33.07 -11.14
C VAL A 241 5.47 31.69 -11.70
N ILE A 242 4.46 30.84 -11.81
CA ILE A 242 4.56 29.57 -12.54
C ILE A 242 4.11 29.82 -13.98
N GLU A 243 5.05 29.73 -14.91
CA GLU A 243 4.81 29.87 -16.35
C GLU A 243 4.79 28.49 -17.02
N GLN A 244 3.99 28.33 -18.07
CA GLN A 244 4.06 27.13 -18.92
C GLN A 244 5.31 27.25 -19.81
N GLY A 245 6.24 26.32 -19.68
CA GLY A 245 7.41 26.22 -20.54
C GLY A 245 7.01 25.87 -21.98
N PRO A 246 7.92 26.05 -22.95
CA PRO A 246 7.65 25.78 -24.37
C PRO A 246 7.29 24.31 -24.67
N GLY A 247 7.61 23.39 -23.75
CA GLY A 247 7.20 21.98 -23.80
C GLY A 247 5.96 21.61 -22.98
N GLY A 248 5.23 22.58 -22.41
CA GLY A 248 4.06 22.34 -21.57
C GLY A 248 4.37 21.94 -20.11
N GLU A 249 5.63 22.03 -19.71
CA GLU A 249 6.05 21.80 -18.32
C GLU A 249 5.97 23.11 -17.53
N PRO A 250 5.35 23.13 -16.33
CA PRO A 250 5.35 24.31 -15.49
C PRO A 250 6.76 24.64 -14.99
N ARG A 251 7.17 25.90 -15.10
CA ARG A 251 8.46 26.42 -14.63
C ARG A 251 8.24 27.64 -13.75
N ALA A 252 8.92 27.66 -12.61
CA ALA A 252 8.93 28.81 -11.71
C ALA A 252 9.87 29.90 -12.24
N VAL A 253 9.40 31.14 -12.19
CA VAL A 253 10.17 32.33 -12.56
C VAL A 253 9.99 33.37 -11.45
N ALA A 254 11.10 33.85 -10.91
CA ALA A 254 11.09 34.98 -9.98
C ALA A 254 11.16 36.30 -10.75
N ARG A 255 10.46 37.33 -10.26
CA ARG A 255 10.47 38.69 -10.83
C ARG A 255 10.52 39.72 -9.72
N VAL A 256 11.37 40.72 -9.84
CA VAL A 256 11.29 41.93 -9.02
C VAL A 256 10.51 42.97 -9.80
N MET A 257 9.46 43.52 -9.19
CA MET A 257 8.54 44.47 -9.82
C MET A 257 8.59 45.81 -9.08
N SER A 258 8.47 46.92 -9.80
CA SER A 258 8.19 48.21 -9.18
C SER A 258 6.73 48.28 -8.73
N LYS A 259 6.48 48.66 -7.47
CA LYS A 259 5.14 48.92 -6.94
C LYS A 259 4.49 50.15 -7.57
N ALA A 260 5.29 51.14 -7.96
CA ALA A 260 4.81 52.39 -8.51
C ALA A 260 4.41 52.27 -9.99
N THR A 261 5.22 51.59 -10.81
CA THR A 261 5.00 51.50 -12.27
C THR A 261 4.47 50.15 -12.74
N GLY A 262 4.62 49.10 -11.92
CA GLY A 262 4.29 47.73 -12.33
C GLY A 262 5.28 47.12 -13.32
N GLU A 263 6.43 47.75 -13.56
CA GLU A 263 7.44 47.25 -14.51
C GLU A 263 8.31 46.14 -13.89
N ILE A 264 8.73 45.18 -14.72
CA ILE A 264 9.67 44.12 -14.33
C ILE A 264 11.08 44.74 -14.27
N LEU A 265 11.63 44.88 -13.07
CA LEU A 265 12.96 45.43 -12.82
C LEU A 265 14.05 44.35 -12.97
N ALA A 266 13.75 43.12 -12.53
CA ALA A 266 14.64 41.98 -12.72
C ALA A 266 13.82 40.70 -12.91
N ARG A 267 14.38 39.75 -13.67
CA ARG A 267 13.75 38.46 -13.96
C ARG A 267 14.77 37.33 -13.81
N GLY A 268 14.41 36.32 -13.04
CA GLY A 268 15.19 35.09 -12.86
C GLY A 268 15.02 34.12 -14.04
N GLU A 269 15.89 33.12 -14.09
CA GLU A 269 15.78 32.06 -15.10
C GLU A 269 14.67 31.05 -14.71
N PRO A 270 13.89 30.55 -15.69
CA PRO A 270 12.87 29.54 -15.42
C PRO A 270 13.48 28.25 -14.85
N SER A 271 12.91 27.75 -13.75
CA SER A 271 13.44 26.62 -12.99
C SER A 271 12.34 25.65 -12.57
N ASP A 272 12.72 24.38 -12.36
CA ASP A 272 11.87 23.36 -11.70
C ASP A 272 11.83 23.50 -10.16
N ASP A 273 12.67 24.37 -9.61
CA ASP A 273 12.84 24.63 -8.19
C ASP A 273 12.67 26.13 -7.88
N LEU A 274 11.83 26.45 -6.89
CA LEU A 274 11.49 27.83 -6.51
C LEU A 274 12.71 28.62 -5.99
N LYS A 275 13.63 27.97 -5.27
CA LYS A 275 14.83 28.63 -4.73
C LYS A 275 15.75 29.04 -5.86
N LYS A 276 15.99 28.13 -6.80
CA LYS A 276 16.82 28.39 -7.99
C LYS A 276 16.23 29.51 -8.84
N ALA A 277 14.90 29.58 -8.98
CA ALA A 277 14.24 30.68 -9.68
C ALA A 277 14.56 32.06 -9.05
N VAL A 278 14.58 32.15 -7.72
CA VAL A 278 14.95 33.39 -7.00
C VAL A 278 16.45 33.67 -7.06
N LEU A 279 17.29 32.66 -6.87
CA LEU A 279 18.75 32.82 -6.88
C LEU A 279 19.33 33.22 -8.24
N THR A 280 18.56 33.04 -9.33
CA THR A 280 18.95 33.42 -10.69
C THR A 280 18.48 34.81 -11.08
N LEU A 281 17.91 35.61 -10.16
CA LEU A 281 17.57 37.01 -10.41
C LEU A 281 18.83 37.78 -10.80
N ARG A 282 18.99 38.02 -12.11
CA ARG A 282 20.12 38.79 -12.63
C ARG A 282 19.84 40.27 -12.38
N GLY A 283 20.64 40.88 -11.52
CA GLY A 283 20.81 42.34 -11.47
C GLY A 283 19.78 43.13 -10.66
N ALA A 284 19.33 42.66 -9.51
CA ALA A 284 18.72 43.53 -8.50
C ALA A 284 19.36 43.23 -7.15
N VAL A 285 20.42 44.00 -6.80
CA VAL A 285 20.59 44.83 -5.58
C VAL A 285 21.94 45.56 -5.72
N SER A 286 21.92 46.77 -6.27
CA SER A 286 22.94 47.79 -6.04
C SER A 286 22.37 49.11 -6.54
N GLY A 287 21.62 49.75 -5.66
CA GLY A 287 21.00 51.06 -5.81
C GLY A 287 20.37 51.43 -4.49
#